data_AF-A0A1Y4FVC8-F1
#
_entry.id   AF-A0A1Y4FVC8-F1
#
_cell.length_a   1.000
_cell.length_b   1.000
_cell.length_c   1.000
_cell.angle_alpha   90.00
_cell.angle_beta   90.00
_cell.angle_gamma   90.00
#
_symmetry.space_group_name_H-M   'P 1'
#
loop_
_entity.id
_entity.type
_entity.pdbx_description
1 polymer ?
#
loop_
_entity_poly.entity_id
_entity_poly.type
_entity_poly.pdbx_seq_one_letter_code
_entity_poly.pdbx_strand_id
1 'polypeptide(L)'
;MKHTRFVRALAVLCAAALAVATLGGCMQQDTSAAQRQADNREYMSQVNQTMEDLQERLASFTDAVSRGDVVSMRTQADNAFKTIDDLGKLEAPEDLKDIQQAYVDGAGALKDALSDYVDLYTEIDSATEEQPFDWASYDERIGDIQDQYNAGIEKLEEGDQKAAEKQ
;
A
#
# COMPACT_ATOMS: atom_id res chain seq x y z
N MET A 1 0.07 17.57 -7.39
CA MET A 1 -0.10 16.76 -8.63
C MET A 1 0.85 15.54 -8.72
N LYS A 2 1.22 14.89 -7.60
CA LYS A 2 2.00 13.63 -7.60
C LYS A 2 1.27 12.47 -6.90
N HIS A 3 0.48 12.73 -5.86
CA HIS A 3 -0.29 11.71 -5.11
C HIS A 3 -1.18 10.82 -5.99
N THR A 4 -1.94 11.38 -6.94
CA THR A 4 -2.82 10.60 -7.83
C THR A 4 -2.05 9.68 -8.79
N ARG A 5 -0.73 9.86 -8.94
CA ARG A 5 0.13 8.93 -9.71
C ARG A 5 0.60 7.78 -8.85
N PHE A 6 0.54 7.92 -7.53
CA PHE A 6 1.07 6.99 -6.56
C PHE A 6 0.18 5.76 -6.40
N VAL A 7 -1.09 5.98 -6.06
CA VAL A 7 -2.08 4.89 -6.01
C VAL A 7 -2.35 4.34 -7.41
N ARG A 8 -2.33 5.18 -8.45
CA ARG A 8 -2.37 4.68 -9.83
C ARG A 8 -1.14 3.83 -10.20
N ALA A 9 0.06 4.12 -9.71
CA ALA A 9 1.25 3.32 -10.03
C ALA A 9 1.35 2.03 -9.18
N LEU A 10 0.81 2.05 -7.96
CA LEU A 10 0.61 0.85 -7.14
C LEU A 10 -0.46 -0.06 -7.72
N ALA A 11 -1.60 0.51 -8.11
CA ALA A 11 -2.64 -0.19 -8.85
C ALA A 11 -2.09 -0.72 -10.19
N VAL A 12 -1.30 0.06 -10.94
CA VAL A 12 -0.77 -0.34 -12.26
C VAL A 12 0.34 -1.39 -12.21
N LEU A 13 1.04 -1.59 -11.08
CA LEU A 13 2.01 -2.69 -10.99
C LEU A 13 1.35 -4.07 -10.85
N CYS A 14 0.09 -4.13 -10.41
CA CYS A 14 -0.78 -5.30 -10.64
C CYS A 14 -1.73 -5.12 -11.85
N ALA A 15 -1.99 -3.88 -12.28
CA ALA A 15 -2.94 -3.52 -13.32
C ALA A 15 -2.28 -2.77 -14.49
N ALA A 16 -1.34 -3.42 -15.18
CA ALA A 16 -0.94 -3.05 -16.54
C ALA A 16 -2.08 -3.25 -17.57
N ALA A 17 -3.34 -3.28 -17.14
CA ALA A 17 -4.50 -3.52 -17.98
C ALA A 17 -5.22 -2.25 -18.47
N LEU A 18 -5.29 -1.11 -17.76
CA LEU A 18 -6.25 -0.07 -18.16
C LEU A 18 -5.82 1.41 -17.99
N ALA A 19 -6.32 2.21 -18.93
CA ALA A 19 -5.73 3.42 -19.51
C ALA A 19 -6.13 4.79 -18.86
N VAL A 20 -5.16 5.73 -18.91
CA VAL A 20 -5.19 7.14 -19.39
C VAL A 20 -6.04 8.27 -18.72
N ALA A 21 -5.36 9.44 -18.57
CA ALA A 21 -5.80 10.86 -18.54
C ALA A 21 -6.40 11.48 -17.24
N THR A 22 -6.32 12.79 -16.92
CA THR A 22 -5.44 13.97 -17.14
C THR A 22 -5.92 15.16 -16.23
N LEU A 23 -5.09 16.20 -16.00
CA LEU A 23 -5.38 17.60 -15.52
C LEU A 23 -5.64 17.81 -13.99
N GLY A 24 -5.30 18.91 -13.29
CA GLY A 24 -4.58 20.18 -13.54
C GLY A 24 -5.06 21.36 -12.63
N GLY A 25 -4.15 22.02 -11.88
CA GLY A 25 -4.21 23.40 -11.28
C GLY A 25 -4.94 23.62 -9.93
N CYS A 26 -4.79 24.68 -9.11
CA CYS A 26 -3.80 25.75 -8.81
C CYS A 26 -4.31 26.63 -7.61
N MET A 27 -3.50 26.83 -6.55
CA MET A 27 -3.14 28.11 -5.88
C MET A 27 -4.16 28.91 -4.99
N GLN A 28 -3.89 29.09 -3.67
CA GLN A 28 -3.47 30.34 -2.95
C GLN A 28 -3.74 30.31 -1.42
N GLN A 29 -2.92 31.06 -0.65
CA GLN A 29 -2.49 30.89 0.75
C GLN A 29 -3.01 31.98 1.74
N ASP A 30 -3.07 31.66 3.05
CA ASP A 30 -3.26 32.61 4.18
C ASP A 30 -2.23 32.35 5.32
N THR A 31 -1.89 33.33 6.18
CA THR A 31 -0.61 33.33 6.96
C THR A 31 -0.60 32.57 8.31
N SER A 32 -1.74 32.31 8.97
CA SER A 32 -1.85 31.30 10.06
C SER A 32 -2.12 29.90 9.50
N ALA A 33 -2.77 29.87 8.34
CA ALA A 33 -2.75 28.73 7.46
C ALA A 33 -1.33 28.45 6.95
N ALA A 34 -0.39 29.41 6.87
CA ALA A 34 0.96 29.13 6.36
C ALA A 34 1.78 28.22 7.27
N GLN A 35 1.53 28.25 8.59
CA GLN A 35 2.18 27.35 9.55
C GLN A 35 1.50 25.98 9.56
N ARG A 36 0.16 25.93 9.60
CA ARG A 36 -0.58 24.66 9.39
C ARG A 36 -0.34 24.06 8.01
N GLN A 37 -0.08 24.87 7.01
CA GLN A 37 0.22 24.45 5.65
C GLN A 37 1.69 24.08 5.50
N ALA A 38 2.60 24.65 6.31
CA ALA A 38 3.95 24.13 6.42
C ALA A 38 3.92 22.73 7.04
N ASP A 39 3.19 22.57 8.15
CA ASP A 39 3.01 21.27 8.81
C ASP A 39 2.25 20.29 7.90
N ASN A 40 1.20 20.71 7.20
CA ASN A 40 0.50 19.89 6.22
C ASN A 40 1.39 19.57 5.01
N ARG A 41 2.25 20.49 4.54
CA ARG A 41 3.19 20.20 3.44
C ARG A 41 4.29 19.24 3.88
N GLU A 42 4.77 19.37 5.11
CA GLU A 42 5.79 18.50 5.69
C GLU A 42 5.22 17.11 5.94
N TYR A 43 4.03 17.02 6.55
CA TYR A 43 3.27 15.78 6.68
C TYR A 43 3.00 15.15 5.31
N MET A 44 2.46 15.89 4.34
CA MET A 44 2.21 15.36 3.00
C MET A 44 3.50 14.97 2.26
N SER A 45 4.64 15.61 2.54
CA SER A 45 5.95 15.20 2.02
C SER A 45 6.42 13.89 2.65
N GLN A 46 6.24 13.72 3.96
CA GLN A 46 6.58 12.48 4.66
C GLN A 46 5.67 11.35 4.21
N VAL A 47 4.36 11.58 4.12
CA VAL A 47 3.39 10.63 3.55
C VAL A 47 3.81 10.27 2.12
N ASN A 48 4.13 11.23 1.25
CA ASN A 48 4.62 10.93 -0.11
C ASN A 48 5.86 10.04 -0.10
N GLN A 49 6.81 10.32 0.78
CA GLN A 49 8.07 9.59 0.85
C GLN A 49 7.87 8.17 1.39
N THR A 50 7.07 8.01 2.44
CA THR A 50 6.63 6.71 2.95
C THR A 50 5.90 5.92 1.88
N MET A 51 5.03 6.58 1.12
CA MET A 51 4.34 5.95 0.01
C MET A 51 5.35 5.52 -1.05
N GLU A 52 6.28 6.38 -1.52
CA GLU A 52 7.37 6.05 -2.45
C GLU A 52 8.17 4.81 -1.99
N ASP A 53 8.59 4.79 -0.72
CA ASP A 53 9.27 3.65 -0.12
C ASP A 53 8.41 2.38 -0.15
N LEU A 54 7.10 2.50 0.12
CA LEU A 54 6.16 1.38 0.06
C LEU A 54 6.06 0.82 -1.36
N GLN A 55 6.02 1.66 -2.39
CA GLN A 55 6.01 1.21 -3.78
C GLN A 55 7.31 0.50 -4.18
N GLU A 56 8.47 1.01 -3.79
CA GLU A 56 9.75 0.34 -4.09
C GLU A 56 9.82 -1.06 -3.43
N ARG A 57 9.30 -1.17 -2.21
CA ARG A 57 9.22 -2.45 -1.49
C ARG A 57 8.24 -3.41 -2.14
N LEU A 58 7.08 -2.94 -2.60
CA LEU A 58 6.10 -3.76 -3.32
C LEU A 58 6.59 -4.19 -4.70
N ALA A 59 7.36 -3.35 -5.40
CA ALA A 59 8.04 -3.73 -6.63
C ALA A 59 9.09 -4.82 -6.36
N SER A 60 9.89 -4.68 -5.30
CA SER A 60 10.88 -5.67 -4.87
C SER A 60 10.23 -6.99 -4.43
N PHE A 61 9.06 -6.93 -3.79
CA PHE A 61 8.25 -8.10 -3.47
C PHE A 61 7.80 -8.82 -4.74
N THR A 62 7.24 -8.10 -5.72
CA THR A 62 6.79 -8.67 -7.00
C THR A 62 7.94 -9.34 -7.77
N ASP A 63 9.12 -8.73 -7.73
CA ASP A 63 10.34 -9.28 -8.28
C ASP A 63 10.78 -10.57 -7.56
N ALA A 64 10.64 -10.63 -6.23
CA ALA A 64 10.84 -11.86 -5.47
C ALA A 64 9.80 -12.95 -5.79
N VAL A 65 8.52 -12.58 -5.94
CA VAL A 65 7.44 -13.47 -6.41
C VAL A 65 7.79 -14.10 -7.75
N SER A 66 8.26 -13.27 -8.70
CA SER A 66 8.66 -13.72 -10.04
C SER A 66 9.82 -14.73 -10.02
N ARG A 67 10.65 -14.69 -8.98
CA ARG A 67 11.74 -15.66 -8.76
C ARG A 67 11.34 -16.89 -7.95
N GLY A 68 10.14 -16.92 -7.36
CA GLY A 68 9.73 -17.94 -6.40
C GLY A 68 10.52 -17.91 -5.09
N ASP A 69 11.17 -16.78 -4.77
CA ASP A 69 12.02 -16.66 -3.58
C ASP A 69 11.20 -16.21 -2.37
N VAL A 70 10.59 -17.17 -1.66
CA VAL A 70 9.73 -16.92 -0.50
C VAL A 70 10.43 -16.20 0.65
N VAL A 71 11.76 -16.39 0.81
CA VAL A 71 12.55 -15.71 1.84
C VAL A 71 12.69 -14.23 1.52
N SER A 72 12.99 -13.92 0.25
CA SER A 72 13.00 -12.52 -0.22
C SER A 72 11.61 -11.91 -0.19
N MET A 73 10.55 -12.64 -0.56
CA MET A 73 9.17 -12.15 -0.46
C MET A 73 8.86 -11.72 0.98
N ARG A 74 9.12 -12.59 1.95
CA ARG A 74 8.92 -12.28 3.38
C ARG A 74 9.72 -11.07 3.83
N THR A 75 11.00 -11.00 3.44
CA THR A 75 11.88 -9.88 3.81
C THR A 75 11.37 -8.55 3.24
N GLN A 76 10.92 -8.53 1.99
CA GLN A 76 10.39 -7.30 1.37
C GLN A 76 9.04 -6.91 1.95
N ALA A 77 8.20 -7.89 2.29
CA ALA A 77 6.94 -7.67 3.00
C ALA A 77 7.20 -7.08 4.39
N ASP A 78 8.05 -7.70 5.22
CA ASP A 78 8.43 -7.20 6.55
C ASP A 78 8.99 -5.78 6.52
N ASN A 79 9.81 -5.50 5.50
CA ASN A 79 10.31 -4.17 5.22
C ASN A 79 9.16 -3.20 4.90
N ALA A 80 8.25 -3.56 4.00
CA ALA A 80 7.08 -2.71 3.69
C ALA A 80 6.25 -2.42 4.95
N PHE A 81 6.11 -3.40 5.83
CA PHE A 81 5.33 -3.28 7.07
C PHE A 81 5.93 -2.26 8.03
N LYS A 82 7.26 -2.25 8.16
CA LYS A 82 7.94 -1.27 9.01
C LYS A 82 7.69 0.16 8.54
N THR A 83 7.70 0.38 7.22
CA THR A 83 7.41 1.69 6.61
C THR A 83 5.97 2.14 6.89
N ILE A 84 5.00 1.22 6.87
CA ILE A 84 3.59 1.50 7.21
C ILE A 84 3.41 1.79 8.69
N ASP A 85 4.05 1.03 9.57
CA ASP A 85 4.02 1.28 11.01
C ASP A 85 4.62 2.66 11.34
N ASP A 86 5.65 3.08 10.60
CA ASP A 86 6.26 4.40 10.77
C ASP A 86 5.32 5.52 10.24
N LEU A 87 4.51 5.28 9.20
CA LEU A 87 3.45 6.19 8.76
C LEU A 87 2.39 6.42 9.85
N GLY A 88 1.95 5.35 10.52
CA GLY A 88 0.96 5.42 11.60
C GLY A 88 1.47 6.12 12.85
N LYS A 89 2.80 6.26 13.02
CA LYS A 89 3.43 6.99 14.12
C LYS A 89 3.63 8.47 13.86
N LEU A 90 3.44 8.94 12.62
CA LEU A 90 3.52 10.37 12.32
C LEU A 90 2.39 11.11 13.05
N GLU A 91 2.69 12.23 13.69
CA GLU A 91 1.66 13.09 14.28
C GLU A 91 0.90 13.79 13.15
N ALA A 92 -0.23 13.22 12.73
CA ALA A 92 -1.12 13.88 11.79
C ALA A 92 -1.84 15.05 12.47
N PRO A 93 -1.93 16.22 11.80
CA PRO A 93 -2.87 17.27 12.16
C PRO A 93 -4.28 16.70 12.33
N GLU A 94 -5.06 17.21 13.29
CA GLU A 94 -6.43 16.73 13.56
C GLU A 94 -7.28 16.61 12.30
N ASP A 95 -7.13 17.57 11.38
CA ASP A 95 -7.88 17.66 10.12
C ASP A 95 -7.48 16.61 9.06
N LEU A 96 -6.39 15.86 9.30
CA LEU A 96 -5.80 14.84 8.42
C LEU A 96 -5.74 13.44 9.07
N LYS A 97 -6.23 13.27 10.31
CA LYS A 97 -6.24 11.97 10.99
C LYS A 97 -7.09 10.93 10.25
N ASP A 98 -8.18 11.37 9.63
CA ASP A 98 -9.05 10.54 8.80
C ASP A 98 -8.34 10.04 7.53
N ILE A 99 -7.49 10.89 6.93
CA ILE A 99 -6.63 10.55 5.80
C ILE A 99 -5.53 9.59 6.23
N GLN A 100 -4.86 9.88 7.35
CA GLN A 100 -3.84 8.99 7.91
C GLN A 100 -4.42 7.60 8.19
N GLN A 101 -5.60 7.54 8.81
CA GLN A 101 -6.24 6.27 9.13
C GLN A 101 -6.56 5.48 7.86
N ALA A 102 -7.06 6.11 6.80
CA ALA A 102 -7.31 5.45 5.52
C ALA A 102 -6.02 4.87 4.92
N TYR A 103 -4.90 5.61 4.97
CA TYR A 103 -3.61 5.10 4.52
C TYR A 103 -3.08 3.95 5.38
N VAL A 104 -3.16 4.06 6.71
CA VAL A 104 -2.72 3.01 7.64
C VAL A 104 -3.57 1.75 7.48
N ASP A 105 -4.89 1.89 7.38
CA ASP A 105 -5.81 0.75 7.23
C ASP A 105 -5.67 0.09 5.86
N GLY A 106 -5.49 0.87 4.80
CA GLY A 106 -5.30 0.34 3.45
C GLY A 106 -3.97 -0.39 3.30
N ALA A 107 -2.89 0.22 3.81
CA ALA A 107 -1.58 -0.41 3.80
C ALA A 107 -1.51 -1.62 4.75
N GLY A 108 -2.23 -1.60 5.88
CA GLY A 108 -2.41 -2.75 6.77
C GLY A 108 -3.11 -3.93 6.09
N ALA A 109 -4.18 -3.67 5.33
CA ALA A 109 -4.86 -4.72 4.56
C ALA A 109 -3.98 -5.29 3.43
N LEU A 110 -3.21 -4.45 2.74
CA LEU A 110 -2.20 -4.92 1.79
C LEU A 110 -1.14 -5.79 2.46
N LYS A 111 -0.74 -5.42 3.68
CA LYS A 111 0.20 -6.20 4.47
C LYS A 111 -0.33 -7.60 4.75
N ASP A 112 -1.55 -7.70 5.26
CA ASP A 112 -2.16 -8.97 5.64
C ASP A 112 -2.27 -9.88 4.40
N ALA A 113 -2.72 -9.34 3.27
CA ALA A 113 -2.81 -10.07 2.01
C ALA A 113 -1.45 -10.61 1.52
N LEU A 114 -0.39 -9.80 1.58
CA LEU A 114 0.96 -10.22 1.14
C LEU A 114 1.57 -11.25 2.09
N SER A 115 1.30 -11.14 3.40
CA SER A 115 1.69 -12.15 4.38
C SER A 115 0.97 -13.48 4.14
N ASP A 116 -0.35 -13.46 3.94
CA ASP A 116 -1.14 -14.65 3.63
C ASP A 116 -0.68 -15.31 2.32
N TYR A 117 -0.31 -14.50 1.31
CA TYR A 117 0.31 -15.00 0.08
C TYR A 117 1.64 -15.71 0.33
N VAL A 118 2.55 -15.10 1.10
CA VAL A 118 3.85 -15.71 1.42
C VAL A 118 3.67 -17.00 2.21
N ASP A 119 2.77 -17.01 3.19
CA ASP A 119 2.50 -18.18 4.02
C ASP A 119 1.91 -19.32 3.19
N LEU A 120 0.98 -19.03 2.28
CA LEU A 120 0.43 -20.01 1.33
C LEU A 120 1.52 -20.65 0.47
N TYR A 121 2.41 -19.85 -0.15
CA TYR A 121 3.47 -20.40 -0.99
C TYR A 121 4.57 -21.09 -0.18
N THR A 122 4.81 -20.67 1.06
CA THR A 122 5.72 -21.37 1.99
C THR A 122 5.16 -22.74 2.37
N GLU A 123 3.85 -22.85 2.59
CA GLU A 123 3.17 -24.12 2.86
C GLU A 123 3.25 -25.07 1.65
N ILE A 124 3.07 -24.55 0.44
CA ILE A 124 3.23 -25.32 -0.81
C ILE A 124 4.67 -25.83 -0.95
N ASP A 125 5.67 -24.97 -0.72
CA ASP A 125 7.09 -25.33 -0.81
C ASP A 125 7.52 -26.35 0.27
N SER A 126 6.90 -26.27 1.46
CA SER A 126 7.17 -27.16 2.59
C SER A 126 6.41 -28.50 2.52
N ALA A 127 5.50 -28.66 1.56
CA ALA A 127 4.67 -29.85 1.44
C ALA A 127 5.51 -31.09 1.10
N THR A 128 5.13 -32.22 1.69
CA THR A 128 5.79 -33.51 1.48
C THR A 128 4.77 -34.60 1.17
N GLU A 129 5.22 -35.79 0.78
CA GLU A 129 4.31 -36.93 0.58
C GLU A 129 3.57 -37.33 1.88
N GLU A 130 4.20 -37.13 3.04
CA GLU A 130 3.63 -37.45 4.36
C GLU A 130 2.70 -36.34 4.87
N GLN A 131 2.91 -35.10 4.41
CA GLN A 131 2.10 -33.92 4.72
C GLN A 131 1.83 -33.15 3.42
N PRO A 132 0.90 -33.64 2.58
CA PRO A 132 0.61 -33.01 1.31
C PRO A 132 -0.12 -31.68 1.51
N PHE A 133 0.12 -30.75 0.62
CA PHE A 133 -0.61 -29.49 0.57
C PHE A 133 -2.10 -29.74 0.24
N ASP A 134 -2.99 -29.01 0.92
CA ASP A 134 -4.43 -29.08 0.65
C ASP A 134 -4.82 -28.23 -0.57
N TRP A 135 -4.80 -28.87 -1.74
CA TRP A 135 -5.21 -28.23 -2.99
C TRP A 135 -6.71 -27.91 -3.05
N ALA A 136 -7.55 -28.48 -2.18
CA ALA A 136 -8.99 -28.22 -2.20
C ALA A 136 -9.34 -26.82 -1.67
N SER A 137 -8.54 -26.28 -0.74
CA SER A 137 -8.70 -24.93 -0.21
C SER A 137 -7.89 -23.87 -0.96
N TYR A 138 -7.07 -24.26 -1.93
CA TYR A 138 -6.17 -23.35 -2.65
C TYR A 138 -6.90 -22.18 -3.31
N ASP A 139 -7.94 -22.47 -4.10
CA ASP A 139 -8.68 -21.45 -4.86
C ASP A 139 -9.40 -20.46 -3.93
N GLU A 140 -9.97 -20.94 -2.83
CA GLU A 140 -10.60 -20.10 -1.80
C GLU A 140 -9.57 -19.18 -1.14
N ARG A 141 -8.42 -19.72 -0.71
CA ARG A 141 -7.35 -18.96 -0.07
C ARG A 141 -6.77 -17.88 -0.99
N ILE A 142 -6.54 -18.19 -2.26
CA ILE A 142 -6.10 -17.19 -3.25
C ILE A 142 -7.17 -16.12 -3.46
N GLY A 143 -8.44 -16.51 -3.50
CA GLY A 143 -9.57 -15.57 -3.58
C GLY A 143 -9.59 -14.60 -2.40
N ASP A 144 -9.48 -15.12 -1.18
CA ASP A 144 -9.47 -14.31 0.05
C ASP A 144 -8.28 -13.34 0.08
N ILE A 145 -7.08 -13.81 -0.30
CA ILE A 145 -5.89 -12.96 -0.43
C ILE A 145 -6.12 -11.83 -1.44
N GLN A 146 -6.74 -12.15 -2.58
CA GLN A 146 -7.04 -11.16 -3.60
C GLN A 146 -8.07 -10.13 -3.13
N ASP A 147 -9.11 -10.56 -2.41
CA ASP A 147 -10.13 -9.68 -1.86
C ASP A 147 -9.56 -8.74 -0.79
N GLN A 148 -8.69 -9.26 0.10
CA GLN A 148 -7.97 -8.43 1.07
C GLN A 148 -7.06 -7.40 0.39
N TYR A 149 -6.32 -7.82 -0.65
CA TYR A 149 -5.47 -6.93 -1.43
C TYR A 149 -6.29 -5.80 -2.07
N ASN A 150 -7.40 -6.14 -2.74
CA ASN A 150 -8.29 -5.17 -3.37
C ASN A 150 -8.87 -4.19 -2.35
N ALA A 151 -9.34 -4.69 -1.20
CA ALA A 151 -9.86 -3.86 -0.12
C ALA A 151 -8.79 -2.89 0.44
N GLY A 152 -7.53 -3.33 0.49
CA GLY A 152 -6.40 -2.48 0.84
C GLY A 152 -6.18 -1.34 -0.16
N ILE A 153 -6.20 -1.64 -1.46
CA ILE A 153 -6.11 -0.63 -2.52
C ILE A 153 -7.27 0.37 -2.45
N GLU A 154 -8.52 -0.09 -2.27
CA GLU A 154 -9.69 0.79 -2.16
C GLU A 154 -9.56 1.80 -1.02
N LYS A 155 -9.04 1.38 0.14
CA LYS A 155 -8.79 2.28 1.27
C LYS A 155 -7.68 3.29 1.00
N LEU A 156 -6.62 2.88 0.30
CA LEU A 156 -5.58 3.81 -0.14
C LEU A 156 -6.13 4.84 -1.13
N GLU A 157 -7.01 4.42 -2.05
CA GLU A 157 -7.73 5.32 -2.96
C GLU A 157 -8.63 6.30 -2.22
N GLU A 158 -9.34 5.83 -1.18
CA GLU A 158 -10.16 6.70 -0.32
C GLU A 158 -9.30 7.74 0.42
N GLY A 159 -8.14 7.32 0.96
CA GLY A 159 -7.16 8.22 1.57
C GLY A 159 -6.68 9.29 0.59
N ASP A 160 -6.36 8.89 -0.64
CA ASP A 160 -5.96 9.80 -1.73
C ASP A 160 -7.07 10.80 -2.11
N GLN A 161 -8.33 10.35 -2.18
CA GLN A 161 -9.47 11.22 -2.47
C GLN A 161 -9.66 12.26 -1.37
N LYS A 162 -9.69 11.84 -0.10
CA LYS A 162 -9.81 12.75 1.05
C LYS A 162 -8.65 13.74 1.09
N ALA A 163 -7.42 13.28 0.81
CA ALA A 163 -6.25 14.14 0.76
C ALA A 163 -6.31 15.17 -0.39
N ALA A 164 -6.96 14.85 -1.50
CA ALA A 164 -7.17 15.77 -2.61
C ALA A 164 -8.22 16.85 -2.30
N GLU A 165 -9.23 16.53 -1.49
CA GLU A 165 -10.26 17.48 -1.05
C GLU A 165 -9.74 18.51 -0.03
N LYS A 166 -8.61 18.21 0.64
CA LYS A 166 -7.97 19.08 1.64
C LYS A 166 -6.86 19.98 1.06
N GLN A 167 -6.59 19.89 -0.24
CA GLN A 167 -5.61 20.71 -0.98
C GLN A 167 -6.25 21.97 -1.58
#